data_AF-A0A0A2SX51-F1
#
_entry.id   AF-A0A0A2SX51-F1
#
_cell.length_a   1.000
_cell.length_b   1.000
_cell.length_c   1.000
_cell.angle_alpha   90.00
_cell.angle_beta   90.00
_cell.angle_gamma   90.00
#
_symmetry.space_group_name_H-M   'P 1'
#
loop_
_entity.id
_entity.type
_entity.pdbx_description
1 polymer ?
#
loop_
_entity_poly.entity_id
_entity_poly.type
_entity_poly.pdbx_seq_one_letter_code
_entity_poly.pdbx_strand_id
1 'polypeptide(L)'
;MIQNNRICRWLFVVFLSLPLVSFSATPVKSIVVFGDSLSDNGNTTHLLKSLRQEEDPAFLVAPFKIFVVNKMIEFANDYYVPQMVLDAGIAAVTDFFDHDLAPYIANLVSKVKLVPILPGKPYWKNRFSNGRVWVEYLAEMLSIQKSDEEVYLNKAFGGSWAATYDYQLTVWNLIRHPLGTIKTLIVGKLIPPSLGLTVQAYLLENERLSNETLYFVYSGSNDYINVLLFEDNYNTEVMSTYVDNVLDGLSSAVLKLANAGARRFVIMGIPHIGDTPKFVRTTDREILNAAVDRHNERLAKRIETWKEQYPDADFLFINTEEYLKLALSDPETYGFYNVKDACIDVKFPMFNAFIHSPFARNYILQYAQVLQYRDQQFAPGETNYHMCSEPEDYLFWDEIHPSTRAHNYLAYQVCLAMEEHGYEVTCKMPESVG
;
A
#
# COMPACT_ATOMS: atom_id res chain seq x y z
N MET A 1 -12.74 52.66 70.71
CA MET A 1 -11.88 53.42 69.80
C MET A 1 -10.81 52.45 69.28
N ILE A 2 -10.91 52.09 68.00
CA ILE A 2 -9.94 51.37 67.13
C ILE A 2 -9.67 49.87 67.38
N GLN A 3 -10.19 49.07 66.44
CA GLN A 3 -9.77 47.71 66.04
C GLN A 3 -8.36 47.73 65.42
N ASN A 4 -7.55 46.66 65.57
CA ASN A 4 -7.16 45.76 64.46
C ASN A 4 -5.95 44.85 64.76
N ASN A 5 -6.13 43.60 64.31
CA ASN A 5 -5.20 42.68 63.66
C ASN A 5 -3.99 42.09 64.40
N ARG A 6 -4.00 40.74 64.45
CA ARG A 6 -3.08 39.82 63.73
C ARG A 6 -3.33 38.37 64.22
N ILE A 7 -4.38 37.71 63.75
CA ILE A 7 -4.40 36.70 62.65
C ILE A 7 -3.29 35.64 62.78
N CYS A 8 -3.68 34.48 63.33
CA CYS A 8 -2.98 33.21 63.24
C CYS A 8 -2.80 32.78 61.78
N ARG A 9 -1.56 32.47 61.38
CA ARG A 9 -1.23 31.82 60.11
C ARG A 9 -1.57 30.33 60.19
N TRP A 10 -2.71 29.94 59.61
CA TRP A 10 -2.94 28.56 59.19
C TRP A 10 -2.39 28.40 57.77
N LEU A 11 -1.30 27.66 57.62
CA LEU A 11 -0.79 27.20 56.33
C LEU A 11 -1.64 25.99 55.91
N PHE A 12 -2.63 26.21 55.04
CA PHE A 12 -3.28 25.14 54.29
C PHE A 12 -2.33 24.67 53.18
N VAL A 13 -1.70 23.52 53.37
CA VAL A 13 -1.03 22.80 52.28
C VAL A 13 -2.13 22.07 51.51
N VAL A 14 -2.53 22.65 50.37
CA VAL A 14 -3.40 21.97 49.40
C VAL A 14 -2.53 20.99 48.62
N PHE A 15 -2.59 19.71 48.98
CA PHE A 15 -2.12 18.63 48.12
C PHE A 15 -3.06 18.58 46.90
N LEU A 16 -2.60 19.11 45.77
CA LEU A 16 -3.18 18.83 44.46
C LEU A 16 -2.89 17.36 44.13
N SER A 17 -3.80 16.48 44.52
CA SER A 17 -3.86 15.12 43.99
C SER A 17 -4.34 15.20 42.54
N LEU A 18 -3.40 15.41 41.61
CA LEU A 18 -3.65 15.10 40.21
C LEU A 18 -3.91 13.59 40.13
N PRO A 19 -5.04 13.13 39.59
CA PRO A 19 -5.22 11.73 39.33
C PRO A 19 -4.17 11.33 38.30
N LEU A 20 -3.22 10.48 38.70
CA LEU A 20 -2.40 9.72 37.77
C LEU A 20 -3.35 8.79 37.01
N VAL A 21 -3.90 9.28 35.90
CA VAL A 21 -4.57 8.42 34.93
C VAL A 21 -3.48 7.53 34.37
N SER A 22 -3.38 6.30 34.90
CA SER A 22 -2.55 5.27 34.28
C SER A 22 -3.26 4.89 32.99
N PHE A 23 -2.83 5.47 31.87
CA PHE A 23 -3.22 4.98 30.55
C PHE A 23 -2.60 3.59 30.40
N SER A 24 -3.45 2.56 30.44
CA SER A 24 -3.03 1.23 30.00
C SER A 24 -2.72 1.31 28.52
N ALA A 25 -1.54 0.85 28.11
CA ALA A 25 -1.21 0.74 26.70
C ALA A 25 -2.25 -0.14 25.97
N THR A 26 -2.54 0.20 24.72
CA THR A 26 -3.52 -0.51 23.90
C THR A 26 -2.84 -1.69 23.20
N PRO A 27 -3.19 -2.94 23.52
CA PRO A 27 -2.55 -4.10 22.89
C PRO A 27 -2.93 -4.20 21.41
N VAL A 28 -1.95 -4.57 20.58
CA VAL A 28 -2.15 -4.90 19.17
C VAL A 28 -2.24 -6.42 19.03
N LYS A 29 -3.42 -6.93 18.65
CA LYS A 29 -3.67 -8.39 18.57
C LYS A 29 -3.48 -8.95 17.17
N SER A 30 -3.81 -8.15 16.16
CA SER A 30 -3.71 -8.53 14.76
C SER A 30 -3.59 -7.29 13.87
N ILE A 31 -3.01 -7.48 12.68
CA ILE A 31 -2.87 -6.43 11.69
C ILE A 31 -3.35 -6.88 10.30
N VAL A 32 -3.93 -5.93 9.58
CA VAL A 32 -4.20 -6.07 8.14
C VAL A 32 -3.56 -4.90 7.42
N VAL A 33 -2.76 -5.18 6.40
CA VAL A 33 -1.98 -4.16 5.69
C VAL A 33 -2.43 -4.05 4.24
N PHE A 34 -2.83 -2.85 3.83
CA PHE A 34 -3.11 -2.49 2.45
C PHE A 34 -2.09 -1.47 1.96
N GLY A 35 -1.68 -1.59 0.71
CA GLY A 35 -0.75 -0.62 0.15
C GLY A 35 -0.07 -1.04 -1.13
N ASP A 36 1.08 -0.41 -1.37
CA ASP A 36 1.89 -0.54 -2.56
C ASP A 36 3.17 -1.38 -2.36
N SER A 37 4.17 -1.17 -3.23
CA SER A 37 5.43 -1.93 -3.24
C SER A 37 6.27 -1.78 -1.99
N LEU A 38 6.11 -0.72 -1.19
CA LEU A 38 6.83 -0.58 0.08
C LEU A 38 6.26 -1.51 1.15
N SER A 39 5.03 -1.98 0.98
CA SER A 39 4.33 -2.86 1.93
C SER A 39 4.18 -4.28 1.39
N ASP A 40 4.35 -4.52 0.09
CA ASP A 40 4.24 -5.82 -0.56
C ASP A 40 5.30 -6.82 -0.05
N ASN A 41 4.86 -8.02 0.33
CA ASN A 41 5.69 -9.12 0.84
C ASN A 41 5.85 -10.29 -0.17
N GLY A 42 5.66 -10.02 -1.45
CA GLY A 42 5.65 -10.96 -2.58
C GLY A 42 4.27 -11.16 -3.24
N ASN A 43 3.23 -10.48 -2.76
CA ASN A 43 1.85 -10.64 -3.25
C ASN A 43 1.71 -10.37 -4.76
N THR A 44 2.37 -9.35 -5.29
CA THR A 44 2.40 -9.11 -6.74
C THR A 44 3.05 -10.27 -7.49
N THR A 45 4.11 -10.88 -6.96
CA THR A 45 4.70 -12.07 -7.59
C THR A 45 3.74 -13.26 -7.56
N HIS A 46 3.05 -13.50 -6.44
CA HIS A 46 2.06 -14.58 -6.33
C HIS A 46 0.90 -14.40 -7.33
N LEU A 47 0.41 -13.16 -7.47
CA LEU A 47 -0.58 -12.80 -8.49
C LEU A 47 -0.08 -13.10 -9.92
N LEU A 48 1.15 -12.66 -10.24
CA LEU A 48 1.76 -12.85 -11.57
C LEU A 48 2.05 -14.33 -11.89
N LYS A 49 2.39 -15.14 -10.88
CA LYS A 49 2.55 -16.59 -11.04
C LYS A 49 1.21 -17.30 -11.20
N SER A 50 0.18 -16.88 -10.46
CA SER A 50 -1.19 -17.37 -10.62
C SER A 50 -1.70 -17.10 -12.04
N LEU A 51 -1.37 -15.93 -12.61
CA LEU A 51 -1.63 -15.59 -14.02
C LEU A 51 -0.93 -16.53 -15.01
N ARG A 52 0.27 -17.00 -14.67
CA ARG A 52 1.03 -17.97 -15.48
C ARG A 52 0.60 -19.43 -15.29
N GLN A 53 -0.43 -19.69 -14.46
CA GLN A 53 -0.82 -21.03 -14.03
C GLN A 53 0.29 -21.78 -13.26
N GLU A 54 1.21 -21.04 -12.64
CA GLU A 54 2.27 -21.60 -11.79
C GLU A 54 1.84 -21.72 -10.32
N GLU A 55 0.78 -21.00 -9.94
CA GLU A 55 0.15 -21.01 -8.62
C GLU A 55 -1.38 -21.03 -8.76
N ASP A 56 -2.11 -21.20 -7.65
CA ASP A 56 -3.57 -21.34 -7.62
C ASP A 56 -4.29 -20.08 -8.17
N PRO A 57 -5.24 -20.21 -9.13
CA PRO A 57 -5.99 -19.07 -9.67
C PRO A 57 -6.92 -18.37 -8.67
N ALA A 58 -7.05 -18.86 -7.43
CA ALA A 58 -7.83 -18.23 -6.36
C ALA A 58 -7.49 -16.73 -6.19
N PHE A 59 -6.22 -16.34 -6.35
CA PHE A 59 -5.77 -14.94 -6.29
C PHE A 59 -6.37 -14.02 -7.37
N LEU A 60 -6.91 -14.58 -8.45
CA LEU A 60 -7.47 -13.83 -9.58
C LEU A 60 -8.99 -13.75 -9.56
N VAL A 61 -9.63 -14.83 -9.12
CA VAL A 61 -11.05 -15.07 -9.38
C VAL A 61 -11.86 -14.94 -8.10
N ALA A 62 -11.32 -15.38 -6.96
CA ALA A 62 -12.07 -15.43 -5.71
C ALA A 62 -12.57 -14.05 -5.25
N PRO A 63 -11.74 -12.98 -5.22
CA PRO A 63 -12.23 -11.66 -4.82
C PRO A 63 -13.39 -11.11 -5.65
N PHE A 64 -13.31 -11.28 -6.97
CA PHE A 64 -14.31 -10.74 -7.89
C PHE A 64 -15.58 -11.59 -7.91
N LYS A 65 -15.44 -12.92 -7.77
CA LYS A 65 -16.55 -13.85 -7.62
C LYS A 65 -17.36 -13.53 -6.38
N ILE A 66 -16.70 -13.39 -5.23
CA ILE A 66 -17.37 -13.08 -3.97
C ILE A 66 -18.05 -11.69 -4.04
N PHE A 67 -17.45 -10.71 -4.74
CA PHE A 67 -18.06 -9.40 -4.96
C PHE A 67 -19.43 -9.50 -5.65
N VAL A 68 -19.47 -10.21 -6.77
CA VAL A 68 -20.70 -10.35 -7.56
C VAL A 68 -21.74 -11.13 -6.77
N VAL A 69 -21.35 -12.21 -6.09
CA VAL A 69 -22.23 -13.01 -5.25
C VAL A 69 -22.83 -12.18 -4.11
N ASN A 70 -22.02 -11.40 -3.39
CA ASN A 70 -22.52 -10.57 -2.28
C ASN A 70 -23.46 -9.47 -2.76
N LYS A 71 -23.18 -8.84 -3.91
CA LYS A 71 -24.11 -7.86 -4.51
C LYS A 71 -25.43 -8.49 -4.95
N MET A 72 -25.42 -9.74 -5.40
CA MET A 72 -26.65 -10.47 -5.70
C MET A 72 -27.45 -10.77 -4.44
N ILE A 73 -26.78 -11.13 -3.34
CA ILE A 73 -27.42 -11.35 -2.04
C ILE A 73 -28.03 -10.04 -1.51
N GLU A 74 -27.28 -8.94 -1.52
CA GLU A 74 -27.79 -7.61 -1.13
C GLU A 74 -29.02 -7.21 -1.95
N PHE A 75 -28.93 -7.31 -3.28
CA PHE A 75 -30.06 -7.04 -4.18
C PHE A 75 -31.25 -7.96 -3.88
N ALA A 76 -31.00 -9.25 -3.66
CA ALA A 76 -32.06 -10.19 -3.35
C ALA A 76 -32.77 -9.85 -2.04
N ASN A 77 -32.03 -9.39 -1.03
CA ASN A 77 -32.58 -8.93 0.24
C ASN A 77 -33.40 -7.64 0.07
N ASP A 78 -32.87 -6.65 -0.65
CA ASP A 78 -33.53 -5.35 -0.87
C ASP A 78 -34.85 -5.47 -1.66
N TYR A 79 -34.93 -6.46 -2.55
CA TYR A 79 -36.05 -6.66 -3.46
C TYR A 79 -36.88 -7.91 -3.16
N TYR A 80 -36.66 -8.55 -2.00
CA TYR A 80 -37.38 -9.76 -1.55
C TYR A 80 -37.39 -10.88 -2.60
N VAL A 81 -36.26 -11.09 -3.26
CA VAL A 81 -36.11 -12.14 -4.27
C VAL A 81 -36.22 -13.52 -3.59
N PRO A 82 -37.02 -14.46 -4.12
CA PRO A 82 -37.13 -15.79 -3.53
C PRO A 82 -35.77 -16.51 -3.46
N GLN A 83 -35.49 -17.18 -2.33
CA GLN A 83 -34.21 -17.86 -2.09
C GLN A 83 -33.82 -18.81 -3.23
N MET A 84 -34.77 -19.57 -3.78
CA MET A 84 -34.53 -20.46 -4.91
C MET A 84 -34.00 -19.74 -6.17
N VAL A 85 -34.42 -18.50 -6.39
CA VAL A 85 -33.96 -17.67 -7.51
C VAL A 85 -32.57 -17.10 -7.21
N LEU A 86 -32.33 -16.70 -5.96
CA LEU A 86 -31.00 -16.27 -5.50
C LEU A 86 -29.98 -17.42 -5.60
N ASP A 87 -30.31 -18.60 -5.11
CA ASP A 87 -29.43 -19.78 -5.15
C ASP A 87 -29.10 -20.19 -6.58
N ALA A 88 -30.09 -20.18 -7.48
CA ALA A 88 -29.88 -20.42 -8.91
C ALA A 88 -28.99 -19.35 -9.55
N GLY A 89 -29.16 -18.08 -9.17
CA GLY A 89 -28.31 -16.98 -9.60
C GLY A 89 -26.87 -17.09 -9.10
N ILE A 90 -26.68 -17.39 -7.81
CA ILE A 90 -25.37 -17.60 -7.20
C ILE A 90 -24.67 -18.80 -7.85
N ALA A 91 -25.40 -19.90 -8.09
CA ALA A 91 -24.87 -21.06 -8.78
C ALA A 91 -24.45 -20.71 -10.21
N ALA A 92 -25.28 -19.98 -10.96
CA ALA A 92 -24.95 -19.55 -12.32
C ALA A 92 -23.74 -18.60 -12.39
N VAL A 93 -23.64 -17.65 -11.45
CA VAL A 93 -22.47 -16.77 -11.36
C VAL A 93 -21.25 -17.54 -10.92
N THR A 94 -21.36 -18.42 -9.94
CA THR A 94 -20.26 -19.27 -9.48
C THR A 94 -19.73 -20.13 -10.62
N ASP A 95 -20.64 -20.78 -11.36
CA ASP A 95 -20.31 -21.60 -12.52
C ASP A 95 -19.66 -20.78 -13.63
N PHE A 96 -20.20 -19.60 -13.96
CA PHE A 96 -19.58 -18.67 -14.89
C PHE A 96 -18.18 -18.25 -14.44
N PHE A 97 -17.97 -17.96 -13.16
CA PHE A 97 -16.66 -17.55 -12.65
C PHE A 97 -15.64 -18.69 -12.71
N ASP A 98 -16.04 -19.90 -12.29
CA ASP A 98 -15.15 -21.04 -12.17
C ASP A 98 -14.87 -21.71 -13.52
N HIS A 99 -15.86 -21.77 -14.42
CA HIS A 99 -15.79 -22.52 -15.68
C HIS A 99 -15.68 -21.64 -16.94
N ASP A 100 -16.12 -20.39 -16.90
CA ASP A 100 -16.01 -19.48 -18.05
C ASP A 100 -14.95 -18.38 -17.84
N LEU A 101 -15.04 -17.60 -16.77
CA LEU A 101 -14.18 -16.44 -16.52
C LEU A 101 -12.76 -16.85 -16.11
N ALA A 102 -12.60 -17.76 -15.15
CA ALA A 102 -11.28 -18.24 -14.73
C ALA A 102 -10.53 -18.87 -15.92
N PRO A 103 -11.15 -19.79 -16.71
CA PRO A 103 -10.49 -20.36 -17.87
C PRO A 103 -10.33 -19.36 -19.03
N TYR A 104 -11.22 -18.37 -19.17
CA TYR A 104 -11.08 -17.30 -20.16
C TYR A 104 -9.93 -16.34 -19.83
N ILE A 105 -9.78 -15.91 -18.57
CA ILE A 105 -8.62 -15.13 -18.10
C ILE A 105 -7.37 -15.97 -18.29
N ALA A 106 -7.38 -17.24 -17.86
CA ALA A 106 -6.27 -18.16 -18.05
C ALA A 106 -5.91 -18.37 -19.54
N ASN A 107 -6.88 -18.38 -20.46
CA ASN A 107 -6.67 -18.52 -21.92
C ASN A 107 -6.26 -17.19 -22.59
N LEU A 108 -6.77 -16.05 -22.13
CA LEU A 108 -6.35 -14.73 -22.59
C LEU A 108 -4.90 -14.46 -22.17
N VAL A 109 -4.54 -14.90 -20.95
CA VAL A 109 -3.20 -14.78 -20.39
C VAL A 109 -2.25 -15.85 -20.95
N SER A 110 -2.71 -17.05 -21.29
CA SER A 110 -1.88 -18.04 -22.01
C SER A 110 -1.47 -17.58 -23.41
N LYS A 111 -2.21 -16.62 -23.99
CA LYS A 111 -1.81 -15.88 -25.21
C LYS A 111 -0.80 -14.75 -24.92
N VAL A 112 -0.69 -14.29 -23.67
CA VAL A 112 0.36 -13.40 -23.17
C VAL A 112 1.52 -14.25 -22.65
N LYS A 113 2.30 -14.84 -23.56
CA LYS A 113 3.40 -15.77 -23.24
C LYS A 113 4.58 -15.16 -22.45
N LEU A 114 4.54 -13.87 -22.12
CA LEU A 114 5.65 -13.12 -21.53
C LEU A 114 5.16 -12.24 -20.37
N VAL A 115 4.41 -12.79 -19.40
CA VAL A 115 4.18 -12.05 -18.15
C VAL A 115 5.45 -12.18 -17.28
N PRO A 116 6.18 -11.08 -17.06
CA PRO A 116 7.35 -11.06 -16.18
C PRO A 116 6.93 -11.37 -14.74
N ILE A 117 7.75 -12.09 -13.96
CA ILE A 117 7.50 -12.28 -12.52
C ILE A 117 8.25 -11.17 -11.79
N LEU A 118 7.53 -10.31 -11.08
CA LEU A 118 8.06 -9.07 -10.53
C LEU A 118 7.83 -8.94 -9.02
N PRO A 119 8.84 -8.54 -8.25
CA PRO A 119 10.21 -8.28 -8.67
C PRO A 119 11.01 -9.59 -8.85
N GLY A 120 11.90 -9.61 -9.84
CA GLY A 120 12.80 -10.73 -10.12
C GLY A 120 14.09 -10.69 -9.29
N LYS A 121 15.10 -11.50 -9.63
CA LYS A 121 16.47 -11.21 -9.14
C LYS A 121 16.89 -9.80 -9.62
N PRO A 122 17.67 -9.02 -8.83
CA PRO A 122 18.34 -9.39 -7.57
C PRO A 122 17.52 -9.20 -6.28
N TYR A 123 16.22 -8.99 -6.39
CA TYR A 123 15.39 -8.69 -5.23
C TYR A 123 15.23 -9.89 -4.28
N TRP A 124 15.12 -9.61 -2.99
CA TRP A 124 15.08 -10.64 -1.96
C TRP A 124 13.68 -11.20 -1.80
N LYS A 125 13.54 -12.51 -2.09
CA LYS A 125 12.28 -13.27 -1.90
C LYS A 125 11.04 -12.51 -2.40
N ASN A 126 11.15 -11.90 -3.58
CA ASN A 126 10.06 -11.15 -4.24
C ASN A 126 9.60 -9.87 -3.52
N ARG A 127 10.35 -9.33 -2.56
CA ARG A 127 10.11 -7.98 -2.02
C ARG A 127 10.71 -6.96 -2.97
N PHE A 128 10.16 -5.76 -3.07
CA PHE A 128 10.81 -4.66 -3.80
C PHE A 128 11.98 -4.06 -2.98
N SER A 129 12.87 -4.91 -2.46
CA SER A 129 14.07 -4.54 -1.69
C SER A 129 15.09 -5.69 -1.68
N ASN A 130 16.25 -5.50 -1.04
CA ASN A 130 17.27 -6.53 -0.79
C ASN A 130 17.03 -7.35 0.48
N GLY A 131 15.89 -7.16 1.15
CA GLY A 131 15.53 -7.90 2.35
C GLY A 131 14.07 -7.73 2.72
N ARG A 132 13.78 -7.87 4.02
CA ARG A 132 12.44 -7.66 4.57
C ARG A 132 11.98 -6.21 4.36
N VAL A 133 10.68 -6.02 4.16
CA VAL A 133 10.03 -4.71 4.12
C VAL A 133 9.60 -4.25 5.52
N TRP A 134 9.25 -2.96 5.68
CA TRP A 134 9.05 -2.31 6.99
C TRP A 134 8.00 -3.04 7.85
N VAL A 135 6.89 -3.46 7.26
CA VAL A 135 5.82 -4.15 7.98
C VAL A 135 6.28 -5.49 8.57
N GLU A 136 7.25 -6.16 7.93
CA GLU A 136 7.80 -7.42 8.42
C GLU A 136 8.74 -7.22 9.63
N TYR A 137 9.38 -6.05 9.75
CA TYR A 137 10.12 -5.65 10.95
C TYR A 137 9.17 -5.16 12.04
N LEU A 138 8.17 -4.36 11.67
CA LEU A 138 7.19 -3.83 12.61
C LEU A 138 6.40 -4.95 13.30
N ALA A 139 5.99 -6.00 12.57
CA ALA A 139 5.28 -7.13 13.16
C ALA A 139 6.03 -7.74 14.35
N GLU A 140 7.37 -7.79 14.32
CA GLU A 140 8.17 -8.26 15.45
C GLU A 140 8.09 -7.28 16.64
N MET A 141 8.12 -5.97 16.38
CA MET A 141 7.96 -4.92 17.40
C MET A 141 6.54 -4.87 17.99
N LEU A 142 5.55 -5.39 17.26
CA LEU A 142 4.16 -5.56 17.72
C LEU A 142 3.91 -6.92 18.40
N SER A 143 4.93 -7.79 18.51
CA SER A 143 4.78 -9.18 18.99
C SER A 143 3.81 -10.03 18.16
N ILE A 144 3.66 -9.73 16.86
CA ILE A 144 2.79 -10.44 15.92
C ILE A 144 3.58 -11.51 15.15
N GLN A 145 3.05 -12.73 15.10
CA GLN A 145 3.64 -13.83 14.34
C GLN A 145 3.28 -13.72 12.85
N LYS A 146 4.26 -13.36 12.02
CA LYS A 146 4.07 -13.21 10.56
C LYS A 146 3.62 -14.45 9.80
N SER A 147 3.86 -15.63 10.36
CA SER A 147 3.46 -16.92 9.75
C SER A 147 2.02 -17.29 10.04
N ASP A 148 1.35 -16.56 10.92
CA ASP A 148 -0.03 -16.80 11.31
C ASP A 148 -0.94 -15.79 10.61
N GLU A 149 -1.65 -16.26 9.59
CA GLU A 149 -2.53 -15.44 8.75
C GLU A 149 -3.77 -14.93 9.50
N GLU A 150 -4.10 -15.48 10.68
CA GLU A 150 -5.19 -14.97 11.52
C GLU A 150 -4.81 -13.65 12.21
N VAL A 151 -3.52 -13.44 12.49
CA VAL A 151 -3.02 -12.24 13.19
C VAL A 151 -2.18 -11.33 12.30
N TYR A 152 -1.61 -11.84 11.21
CA TYR A 152 -0.82 -11.06 10.25
C TYR A 152 -1.33 -11.29 8.83
N LEU A 153 -2.04 -10.30 8.29
CA LEU A 153 -2.53 -10.38 6.92
C LEU A 153 -2.02 -9.21 6.09
N ASN A 154 -1.25 -9.50 5.05
CA ASN A 154 -0.76 -8.49 4.13
C ASN A 154 -1.50 -8.60 2.78
N LYS A 155 -2.26 -7.57 2.43
CA LYS A 155 -3.02 -7.42 1.19
C LYS A 155 -2.47 -6.25 0.33
N ALA A 156 -1.24 -5.80 0.59
CA ALA A 156 -0.54 -4.83 -0.25
C ALA A 156 -0.02 -5.50 -1.53
N PHE A 157 -0.01 -4.75 -2.63
CA PHE A 157 0.48 -5.21 -3.92
C PHE A 157 1.43 -4.19 -4.53
N GLY A 158 2.60 -4.65 -4.94
CA GLY A 158 3.59 -3.85 -5.63
C GLY A 158 3.03 -3.18 -6.87
N GLY A 159 3.11 -1.85 -6.87
CA GLY A 159 2.56 -0.97 -7.91
C GLY A 159 1.08 -0.61 -7.75
N SER A 160 0.43 -1.02 -6.64
CA SER A 160 -0.93 -0.59 -6.31
C SER A 160 -1.03 0.94 -6.26
N TRP A 161 -2.20 1.44 -6.59
CA TRP A 161 -2.55 2.85 -6.72
C TRP A 161 -3.92 3.11 -6.10
N ALA A 162 -4.17 4.35 -5.66
CA ALA A 162 -5.39 4.70 -4.95
C ALA A 162 -6.48 5.25 -5.87
N ALA A 163 -6.14 6.05 -6.88
CA ALA A 163 -7.10 6.65 -7.78
C ALA A 163 -7.79 5.57 -8.63
N THR A 164 -9.11 5.52 -8.55
CA THR A 164 -9.92 4.72 -9.46
C THR A 164 -10.90 5.62 -10.19
N TYR A 165 -10.75 5.74 -11.50
CA TYR A 165 -11.83 6.23 -12.38
C TYR A 165 -13.00 5.23 -12.28
N ASP A 166 -13.94 5.45 -11.36
CA ASP A 166 -14.89 4.42 -10.90
C ASP A 166 -16.23 4.40 -11.67
N TYR A 167 -16.43 5.30 -12.64
CA TYR A 167 -17.66 5.35 -13.45
C TYR A 167 -17.80 4.17 -14.44
N GLN A 168 -16.72 3.43 -14.70
CA GLN A 168 -16.72 2.35 -15.69
C GLN A 168 -16.97 0.96 -15.08
N LEU A 169 -16.89 0.80 -13.76
CA LEU A 169 -17.04 -0.47 -13.06
C LEU A 169 -18.44 -0.66 -12.47
N THR A 170 -19.47 -0.42 -13.28
CA THR A 170 -20.84 -0.78 -12.90
C THR A 170 -21.18 -2.18 -13.44
N VAL A 171 -22.00 -2.93 -12.70
CA VAL A 171 -22.57 -4.22 -13.18
C VAL A 171 -23.16 -4.05 -14.58
N TRP A 172 -23.78 -2.90 -14.86
CA TRP A 172 -24.33 -2.55 -16.16
C TRP A 172 -23.30 -2.39 -17.29
N ASN A 173 -22.13 -1.81 -17.01
CA ASN A 173 -21.06 -1.69 -18.01
C ASN A 173 -20.32 -3.02 -18.26
N LEU A 174 -20.27 -3.90 -17.25
CA LEU A 174 -19.76 -5.25 -17.40
C LEU A 174 -20.66 -6.10 -18.30
N ILE A 175 -21.99 -5.95 -18.18
CA ILE A 175 -22.97 -6.65 -19.02
C ILE A 175 -22.99 -6.12 -20.46
N ARG A 176 -22.91 -4.80 -20.68
CA ARG A 176 -23.03 -4.20 -22.04
C ARG A 176 -21.75 -4.21 -22.86
N HIS A 177 -20.58 -4.11 -22.22
CA HIS A 177 -19.28 -4.02 -22.90
C HIS A 177 -18.23 -4.95 -22.28
N PRO A 178 -18.49 -6.27 -22.20
CA PRO A 178 -17.67 -7.20 -21.41
C PRO A 178 -16.18 -7.16 -21.80
N LEU A 179 -15.86 -7.22 -23.10
CA LEU A 179 -14.46 -7.23 -23.58
C LEU A 179 -13.71 -5.91 -23.35
N GLY A 180 -14.40 -4.76 -23.47
CA GLY A 180 -13.80 -3.44 -23.27
C GLY A 180 -13.53 -3.16 -21.79
N THR A 181 -14.50 -3.49 -20.94
CA THR A 181 -14.39 -3.39 -19.47
C THR A 181 -13.31 -4.32 -18.94
N ILE A 182 -13.21 -5.55 -19.44
CA ILE A 182 -12.15 -6.51 -19.08
C ILE A 182 -10.76 -6.00 -19.48
N LYS A 183 -10.60 -5.40 -20.67
CA LYS A 183 -9.32 -4.80 -21.09
C LYS A 183 -8.89 -3.65 -20.18
N THR A 184 -9.81 -2.75 -19.82
CA THR A 184 -9.55 -1.64 -18.89
C THR A 184 -9.27 -2.13 -17.48
N LEU A 185 -9.95 -3.19 -17.04
CA LEU A 185 -9.70 -3.86 -15.76
C LEU A 185 -8.30 -4.48 -15.70
N ILE A 186 -7.88 -5.19 -16.74
CA ILE A 186 -6.57 -5.85 -16.79
C ILE A 186 -5.42 -4.85 -16.90
N VAL A 187 -5.55 -3.82 -17.76
CA VAL A 187 -4.44 -2.90 -18.07
C VAL A 187 -4.23 -1.83 -17.00
N GLY A 188 -5.27 -1.50 -16.21
CA GLY A 188 -5.20 -0.47 -15.18
C GLY A 188 -5.56 -0.91 -13.76
N LYS A 189 -6.39 -1.93 -13.53
CA LYS A 189 -7.02 -2.13 -12.21
C LYS A 189 -6.77 -3.46 -11.53
N LEU A 190 -6.35 -4.49 -12.26
CA LEU A 190 -6.18 -5.86 -11.75
C LEU A 190 -4.71 -6.24 -11.58
N ILE A 191 -3.81 -5.65 -12.38
CA ILE A 191 -2.38 -6.00 -12.38
C ILE A 191 -1.54 -4.72 -12.42
N PRO A 192 -1.08 -4.23 -11.27
CA PRO A 192 -1.46 -4.65 -9.92
C PRO A 192 -2.88 -4.18 -9.51
N PRO A 193 -3.51 -4.83 -8.52
CA PRO A 193 -4.82 -4.43 -8.03
C PRO A 193 -4.75 -3.06 -7.32
N SER A 194 -5.77 -2.22 -7.48
CA SER A 194 -5.83 -0.93 -6.76
C SER A 194 -6.16 -1.10 -5.27
N LEU A 195 -5.89 -0.08 -4.46
CA LEU A 195 -6.28 -0.04 -3.05
C LEU A 195 -7.78 -0.31 -2.88
N GLY A 196 -8.61 0.34 -3.69
CA GLY A 196 -10.06 0.14 -3.64
C GLY A 196 -10.48 -1.30 -3.95
N LEU A 197 -9.77 -1.99 -4.84
CA LEU A 197 -10.06 -3.39 -5.18
C LEU A 197 -9.62 -4.34 -4.07
N THR A 198 -8.42 -4.14 -3.51
CA THR A 198 -7.89 -4.98 -2.42
C THR A 198 -8.72 -4.86 -1.14
N VAL A 199 -9.20 -3.66 -0.79
CA VAL A 199 -10.13 -3.47 0.32
C VAL A 199 -11.48 -4.13 0.06
N GLN A 200 -12.02 -3.99 -1.15
CA GLN A 200 -13.27 -4.69 -1.50
C GLN A 200 -13.10 -6.20 -1.40
N ALA A 201 -12.04 -6.77 -1.98
CA ALA A 201 -11.69 -8.19 -1.85
C ALA A 201 -11.70 -8.66 -0.39
N TYR A 202 -11.03 -7.90 0.48
CA TYR A 202 -10.94 -8.23 1.90
C TYR A 202 -12.30 -8.19 2.61
N LEU A 203 -13.12 -7.18 2.36
CA LEU A 203 -14.47 -7.05 2.95
C LEU A 203 -15.44 -8.14 2.50
N LEU A 204 -15.16 -8.76 1.36
CA LEU A 204 -15.94 -9.87 0.83
C LEU A 204 -15.59 -11.19 1.52
N GLU A 205 -14.31 -11.37 1.90
CA GLU A 205 -13.84 -12.48 2.72
C GLU A 205 -14.21 -12.30 4.21
N ASN A 206 -14.55 -11.08 4.64
CA ASN A 206 -14.73 -10.71 6.05
C ASN A 206 -15.97 -9.82 6.25
N GLU A 207 -17.14 -10.43 6.46
CA GLU A 207 -18.42 -9.73 6.62
C GLU A 207 -18.47 -8.75 7.80
N ARG A 208 -17.70 -9.01 8.87
CA ARG A 208 -17.56 -8.13 10.03
C ARG A 208 -16.13 -8.05 10.47
N LEU A 209 -15.66 -6.83 10.68
CA LEU A 209 -14.30 -6.57 11.10
C LEU A 209 -14.21 -6.46 12.62
N SER A 210 -13.13 -7.01 13.18
CA SER A 210 -12.82 -6.85 14.60
C SER A 210 -12.41 -5.40 14.87
N ASN A 211 -12.90 -4.85 15.98
CA ASN A 211 -12.47 -3.54 16.46
C ASN A 211 -11.08 -3.57 17.16
N GLU A 212 -10.49 -4.77 17.31
CA GLU A 212 -9.16 -4.96 17.90
C GLU A 212 -8.05 -5.07 16.84
N THR A 213 -8.42 -5.39 15.60
CA THR A 213 -7.49 -5.45 14.46
C THR A 213 -7.03 -4.04 14.08
N LEU A 214 -5.73 -3.88 13.85
CA LEU A 214 -5.14 -2.62 13.40
C LEU A 214 -4.94 -2.64 11.88
N TYR A 215 -5.55 -1.67 11.20
CA TYR A 215 -5.57 -1.58 9.74
C TYR A 215 -4.56 -0.55 9.24
N PHE A 216 -3.52 -1.00 8.55
CA PHE A 216 -2.55 -0.12 7.89
C PHE A 216 -2.99 0.18 6.47
N VAL A 217 -2.97 1.47 6.09
CA VAL A 217 -3.24 1.92 4.72
C VAL A 217 -2.10 2.81 4.26
N TYR A 218 -1.34 2.34 3.26
CA TYR A 218 -0.18 3.05 2.72
C TYR A 218 -0.15 2.99 1.19
N SER A 219 -0.68 4.02 0.53
CA SER A 219 -0.85 4.06 -0.93
C SER A 219 -0.84 5.50 -1.45
N GLY A 220 -0.39 5.69 -2.69
CA GLY A 220 -0.45 6.98 -3.39
C GLY A 220 0.77 7.27 -4.26
N SER A 221 1.92 6.66 -3.95
CA SER A 221 3.18 6.97 -4.65
C SER A 221 3.10 6.64 -6.15
N ASN A 222 2.53 5.48 -6.49
CA ASN A 222 2.39 5.06 -7.88
C ASN A 222 1.44 5.96 -8.69
N ASP A 223 0.45 6.59 -8.06
CA ASP A 223 -0.45 7.53 -8.72
C ASP A 223 0.34 8.69 -9.33
N TYR A 224 1.23 9.32 -8.55
CA TYR A 224 2.02 10.47 -9.00
C TYR A 224 3.11 10.10 -10.00
N ILE A 225 3.75 8.94 -9.84
CA ILE A 225 4.73 8.42 -10.82
C ILE A 225 4.04 8.18 -12.17
N ASN A 226 2.84 7.59 -12.15
CA ASN A 226 2.09 7.29 -13.36
C ASN A 226 1.64 8.54 -14.12
N VAL A 227 1.28 9.63 -13.42
CA VAL A 227 0.84 10.89 -14.06
C VAL A 227 1.89 11.47 -15.00
N LEU A 228 3.19 11.35 -14.69
CA LEU A 228 4.27 11.88 -15.52
C LEU A 228 4.32 11.31 -16.95
N LEU A 229 3.59 10.22 -17.23
CA LEU A 229 3.53 9.62 -18.56
C LEU A 229 2.27 9.96 -19.34
N PHE A 230 1.25 10.45 -18.63
CA PHE A 230 -0.05 10.75 -19.22
C PHE A 230 -0.20 12.24 -19.53
N GLU A 231 0.63 13.09 -18.92
CA GLU A 231 0.60 14.53 -19.14
C GLU A 231 1.94 15.05 -19.66
N ASP A 232 1.98 15.37 -20.96
CA ASP A 232 3.16 15.97 -21.60
C ASP A 232 3.42 17.43 -21.16
N ASN A 233 2.47 18.07 -20.46
CA ASN A 233 2.56 19.46 -20.01
C ASN A 233 2.03 19.62 -18.59
N TYR A 234 2.93 19.73 -17.61
CA TYR A 234 2.58 19.93 -16.20
C TYR A 234 1.67 21.15 -16.01
N ASN A 235 0.48 20.90 -15.43
CA ASN A 235 -0.43 21.96 -14.98
C ASN A 235 -0.70 21.79 -13.48
N THR A 236 -0.40 22.82 -12.70
CA THR A 236 -0.53 22.81 -11.23
C THR A 236 -1.96 22.63 -10.73
N GLU A 237 -2.96 23.12 -11.47
CA GLU A 237 -4.38 22.97 -11.17
C GLU A 237 -4.85 21.55 -11.46
N VAL A 238 -4.46 20.99 -12.60
CA VAL A 238 -4.79 19.60 -12.97
C VAL A 238 -4.17 18.61 -11.97
N MET A 239 -2.89 18.82 -11.61
CA MET A 239 -2.24 18.02 -10.56
C MET A 239 -2.94 18.18 -9.21
N SER A 240 -3.40 19.39 -8.86
CA SER A 240 -4.16 19.62 -7.62
C SER A 240 -5.48 18.83 -7.59
N THR A 241 -6.23 18.81 -8.70
CA THR A 241 -7.44 17.99 -8.82
C THR A 241 -7.12 16.50 -8.79
N TYR A 242 -6.01 16.08 -9.41
CA TYR A 242 -5.57 14.69 -9.36
C TYR A 242 -5.22 14.25 -7.93
N VAL A 243 -4.55 15.09 -7.14
CA VAL A 243 -4.30 14.83 -5.73
C VAL A 243 -5.61 14.57 -4.97
N ASP A 244 -6.66 15.36 -5.21
CA ASP A 244 -7.96 15.11 -4.58
C ASP A 244 -8.57 13.77 -5.01
N ASN A 245 -8.45 13.40 -6.29
CA ASN A 245 -8.94 12.10 -6.78
C ASN A 245 -8.22 10.91 -6.12
N VAL A 246 -6.89 11.00 -5.94
CA VAL A 246 -6.09 9.99 -5.23
C VAL A 246 -6.58 9.86 -3.78
N LEU A 247 -6.75 11.00 -3.10
CA LEU A 247 -7.21 11.03 -1.72
C LEU A 247 -8.66 10.56 -1.58
N ASP A 248 -9.53 10.81 -2.56
CA ASP A 248 -10.92 10.30 -2.58
C ASP A 248 -10.94 8.77 -2.65
N GLY A 249 -10.07 8.17 -3.46
CA GLY A 249 -9.89 6.72 -3.52
C GLY A 249 -9.43 6.14 -2.17
N LEU A 250 -8.45 6.78 -1.54
CA LEU A 250 -7.96 6.40 -0.20
C LEU A 250 -9.04 6.58 0.87
N SER A 251 -9.74 7.72 0.89
CA SER A 251 -10.90 7.98 1.76
C SER A 251 -11.95 6.89 1.61
N SER A 252 -12.33 6.55 0.38
CA SER A 252 -13.34 5.52 0.11
C SER A 252 -12.93 4.17 0.70
N ALA A 253 -11.66 3.78 0.57
CA ALA A 253 -11.13 2.54 1.12
C ALA A 253 -11.21 2.52 2.66
N VAL A 254 -10.71 3.57 3.32
CA VAL A 254 -10.75 3.69 4.80
C VAL A 254 -12.18 3.68 5.32
N LEU A 255 -13.06 4.48 4.72
CA LEU A 255 -14.45 4.60 5.17
C LEU A 255 -15.26 3.32 4.96
N LYS A 256 -14.98 2.53 3.92
CA LYS A 256 -15.58 1.20 3.73
C LYS A 256 -15.17 0.24 4.86
N LEU A 257 -13.89 0.21 5.25
CA LEU A 257 -13.43 -0.57 6.39
C LEU A 257 -14.11 -0.11 7.69
N ALA A 258 -14.17 1.20 7.93
CA ALA A 258 -14.81 1.76 9.13
C ALA A 258 -16.30 1.39 9.21
N ASN A 259 -17.04 1.50 8.10
CA ASN A 259 -18.44 1.09 8.03
C ASN A 259 -18.63 -0.42 8.26
N ALA A 260 -17.64 -1.24 7.93
CA ALA A 260 -17.66 -2.69 8.16
C ALA A 260 -17.22 -3.11 9.58
N GLY A 261 -16.89 -2.16 10.46
CA GLY A 261 -16.58 -2.42 11.87
C GLY A 261 -15.12 -2.22 12.26
N ALA A 262 -14.23 -1.89 11.33
CA ALA A 262 -12.85 -1.54 11.68
C ALA A 262 -12.83 -0.26 12.53
N ARG A 263 -11.99 -0.24 13.58
CA ARG A 263 -11.90 0.88 14.53
C ARG A 263 -10.49 1.34 14.84
N ARG A 264 -9.46 0.70 14.33
CA ARG A 264 -8.07 1.10 14.59
C ARG A 264 -7.34 1.22 13.27
N PHE A 265 -6.87 2.42 12.95
CA PHE A 265 -6.28 2.72 11.66
C PHE A 265 -4.92 3.38 11.84
N VAL A 266 -3.94 2.88 11.07
CA VAL A 266 -2.68 3.60 10.84
C VAL A 266 -2.66 4.01 9.38
N ILE A 267 -2.75 5.32 9.15
CA ILE A 267 -2.78 5.91 7.81
C ILE A 267 -1.41 6.54 7.56
N MET A 268 -0.73 6.06 6.53
CA MET A 268 0.62 6.51 6.22
C MET A 268 0.57 7.54 5.09
N GLY A 269 1.13 8.73 5.34
CA GLY A 269 1.49 9.66 4.28
C GLY A 269 2.59 9.06 3.40
N ILE A 270 2.85 9.67 2.25
CA ILE A 270 3.86 9.18 1.29
C ILE A 270 5.13 10.05 1.37
N PRO A 271 6.31 9.49 1.11
CA PRO A 271 7.54 10.24 1.16
C PRO A 271 7.74 11.03 -0.14
N HIS A 272 8.67 11.98 -0.15
CA HIS A 272 9.08 12.69 -1.36
C HIS A 272 9.64 11.74 -2.42
N ILE A 273 8.78 11.38 -3.38
CA ILE A 273 9.13 10.51 -4.51
C ILE A 273 10.20 11.16 -5.39
N GLY A 274 10.17 12.50 -5.52
CA GLY A 274 11.17 13.26 -6.26
C GLY A 274 12.58 13.15 -5.69
N ASP A 275 12.73 12.77 -4.42
CA ASP A 275 14.03 12.58 -3.76
C ASP A 275 14.60 11.17 -3.95
N THR A 276 13.90 10.28 -4.66
CA THR A 276 14.42 8.95 -5.07
C THR A 276 15.49 9.09 -6.16
N PRO A 277 16.43 8.14 -6.30
CA PRO A 277 17.49 8.20 -7.32
C PRO A 277 16.94 8.40 -8.74
N LYS A 278 15.73 7.91 -9.03
CA LYS A 278 15.06 8.06 -10.32
C LYS A 278 14.86 9.52 -10.73
N PHE A 279 14.46 10.35 -9.77
CA PHE A 279 13.97 11.71 -10.03
C PHE A 279 14.86 12.79 -9.44
N VAL A 280 15.75 12.46 -8.50
CA VAL A 280 16.54 13.45 -7.75
C VAL A 280 17.44 14.32 -8.64
N ARG A 281 17.74 13.86 -9.86
CA ARG A 281 18.54 14.59 -10.88
C ARG A 281 17.71 15.05 -12.09
N THR A 282 16.38 14.98 -12.03
CA THR A 282 15.47 15.40 -13.11
C THR A 282 14.68 16.65 -12.73
N THR A 283 14.05 17.28 -13.73
CA THR A 283 13.13 18.40 -13.50
C THR A 283 11.82 17.98 -12.84
N ASP A 284 11.52 16.68 -12.81
CA ASP A 284 10.28 16.14 -12.24
C ASP A 284 10.29 16.12 -10.71
N ARG A 285 11.48 16.22 -10.10
CA ARG A 285 11.66 16.23 -8.63
C ARG A 285 10.72 17.22 -7.94
N GLU A 286 10.77 18.49 -8.34
CA GLU A 286 9.98 19.55 -7.70
C GLU A 286 8.47 19.37 -7.94
N ILE A 287 8.11 18.84 -9.12
CA ILE A 287 6.72 18.56 -9.48
C ILE A 287 6.15 17.46 -8.58
N LEU A 288 6.89 16.35 -8.43
CA LEU A 288 6.50 15.22 -7.60
C LEU A 288 6.44 15.59 -6.12
N ASN A 289 7.47 16.28 -5.61
CA ASN A 289 7.52 16.67 -4.20
C ASN A 289 6.38 17.66 -3.86
N ALA A 290 6.10 18.63 -4.73
CA ALA A 290 4.97 19.54 -4.52
C ALA A 290 3.60 18.83 -4.56
N ALA A 291 3.47 17.73 -5.31
CA ALA A 291 2.26 16.90 -5.29
C ALA A 291 2.15 16.10 -3.99
N VAL A 292 3.27 15.55 -3.49
CA VAL A 292 3.36 14.84 -2.21
C VAL A 292 3.07 15.77 -1.03
N ASP A 293 3.61 16.99 -1.01
CA ASP A 293 3.32 17.99 0.02
C ASP A 293 1.80 18.21 0.16
N ARG A 294 1.13 18.42 -0.98
CA ARG A 294 -0.33 18.61 -1.03
C ARG A 294 -1.08 17.34 -0.64
N HIS A 295 -0.60 16.17 -1.03
CA HIS A 295 -1.17 14.88 -0.65
C HIS A 295 -1.17 14.74 0.88
N ASN A 296 0.00 14.87 1.51
CA ASN A 296 0.18 14.67 2.95
C ASN A 296 -0.61 15.72 3.75
N GLU A 297 -0.57 16.99 3.34
CA GLU A 297 -1.33 18.07 3.99
C GLU A 297 -2.84 17.81 3.96
N ARG A 298 -3.39 17.44 2.80
CA ARG A 298 -4.83 17.20 2.64
C ARG A 298 -5.26 15.87 3.26
N LEU A 299 -4.41 14.85 3.24
CA LEU A 299 -4.66 13.58 3.91
C LEU A 299 -4.80 13.78 5.42
N ALA A 300 -3.88 14.52 6.05
CA ALA A 300 -3.97 14.87 7.47
C ALA A 300 -5.30 15.58 7.80
N LYS A 301 -5.72 16.55 6.98
CA LYS A 301 -7.02 17.24 7.14
C LYS A 301 -8.22 16.27 7.04
N ARG A 302 -8.20 15.34 6.09
CA ARG A 302 -9.26 14.34 5.93
C ARG A 302 -9.33 13.37 7.12
N ILE A 303 -8.18 13.00 7.68
CA ILE A 303 -8.11 12.17 8.89
C ILE A 303 -8.78 12.86 10.07
N GLU A 304 -8.56 14.16 10.28
CA GLU A 304 -9.26 14.91 11.33
C GLU A 304 -10.78 14.89 11.13
N THR A 305 -11.26 15.02 9.88
CA THR A 305 -12.69 14.84 9.57
C THR A 305 -13.19 13.43 9.88
N TRP A 306 -12.39 12.39 9.62
CA TRP A 306 -12.79 11.00 9.94
C TRP A 306 -12.85 10.75 11.45
N LYS A 307 -11.96 11.35 12.24
CA LYS A 307 -12.01 11.30 13.71
C LYS A 307 -13.30 11.91 14.25
N GLU A 308 -13.77 13.01 13.67
CA GLU A 308 -15.07 13.61 14.02
C GLU A 308 -16.24 12.72 13.60
N GLN A 309 -16.16 12.08 12.44
CA GLN A 309 -17.22 11.21 11.90
C GLN A 309 -17.33 9.86 12.63
N TYR A 310 -16.21 9.31 13.11
CA TYR A 310 -16.10 8.03 13.80
C TYR A 310 -15.40 8.22 15.15
N PRO A 311 -16.08 8.81 16.15
CA PRO A 311 -15.47 9.13 17.45
C PRO A 311 -15.11 7.87 18.27
N ASP A 312 -15.60 6.70 17.87
CA ASP A 312 -15.27 5.39 18.44
C ASP A 312 -14.11 4.69 17.70
N ALA A 313 -13.58 5.30 16.64
CA ALA A 313 -12.41 4.80 15.91
C ALA A 313 -11.16 5.60 16.27
N ASP A 314 -10.04 4.89 16.38
CA ASP A 314 -8.71 5.45 16.56
C ASP A 314 -7.99 5.56 15.21
N PHE A 315 -7.47 6.76 14.92
CA PHE A 315 -6.74 7.07 13.70
C PHE A 315 -5.38 7.66 14.06
N LEU A 316 -4.31 6.93 13.73
CA LEU A 316 -2.93 7.37 13.79
C LEU A 316 -2.45 7.74 12.38
N PHE A 317 -2.00 8.98 12.20
CA PHE A 317 -1.34 9.42 10.97
C PHE A 317 0.18 9.32 11.11
N ILE A 318 0.84 8.73 10.12
CA ILE A 318 2.31 8.60 10.08
C ILE A 318 2.86 9.39 8.91
N ASN A 319 3.69 10.39 9.20
CA ASN A 319 4.34 11.20 8.18
C ASN A 319 5.65 10.57 7.70
N THR A 320 5.59 9.72 6.66
CA THR A 320 6.77 9.04 6.14
C THR A 320 7.77 9.96 5.42
N GLU A 321 7.31 11.14 4.97
CA GLU A 321 8.16 12.17 4.39
C GLU A 321 9.20 12.68 5.39
N GLU A 322 8.80 12.90 6.64
CA GLU A 322 9.70 13.35 7.70
C GLU A 322 10.81 12.32 7.95
N TYR A 323 10.49 11.03 7.90
CA TYR A 323 11.47 9.96 8.08
C TYR A 323 12.47 9.91 6.92
N LEU A 324 12.00 10.03 5.67
CA LEU A 324 12.90 10.10 4.52
C LEU A 324 13.79 11.35 4.62
N LYS A 325 13.22 12.50 4.97
CA LYS A 325 13.97 13.76 5.12
C LYS A 325 15.08 13.64 6.16
N LEU A 326 14.81 13.00 7.29
CA LEU A 326 15.81 12.75 8.33
C LEU A 326 16.94 11.87 7.80
N ALA A 327 16.62 10.74 7.16
CA ALA A 327 17.60 9.82 6.58
C ALA A 327 18.45 10.48 5.46
N LEU A 328 17.90 11.43 4.72
CA LEU A 328 18.62 12.21 3.71
C LEU A 328 19.53 13.29 4.32
N SER A 329 19.09 13.91 5.41
CA SER A 329 19.78 15.04 6.05
C SER A 329 20.93 14.63 6.97
N ASP A 330 20.81 13.47 7.62
CA ASP A 330 21.80 12.93 8.56
C ASP A 330 22.02 11.44 8.33
N PRO A 331 22.53 11.04 7.15
CA PRO A 331 22.55 9.64 6.72
C PRO A 331 23.40 8.73 7.62
N GLU A 332 24.47 9.26 8.21
CA GLU A 332 25.38 8.50 9.09
C GLU A 332 24.67 8.01 10.37
N THR A 333 23.75 8.82 10.94
CA THR A 333 22.93 8.43 12.10
C THR A 333 22.02 7.24 11.78
N TYR A 334 21.63 7.09 10.51
CA TYR A 334 20.84 5.96 10.01
C TYR A 334 21.73 4.86 9.39
N GLY A 335 23.05 5.00 9.48
CA GLY A 335 24.04 4.07 8.95
C GLY A 335 24.01 3.96 7.42
N PHE A 336 23.78 5.07 6.73
CA PHE A 336 23.89 5.15 5.27
C PHE A 336 25.11 5.99 4.88
N TYR A 337 25.87 5.51 3.89
CA TYR A 337 26.90 6.28 3.20
C TYR A 337 26.39 6.81 1.86
N ASN A 338 25.48 6.10 1.20
CA ASN A 338 24.88 6.55 -0.06
C ASN A 338 23.37 6.70 0.06
N VAL A 339 22.89 7.93 -0.16
CA VAL A 339 21.46 8.27 -0.14
C VAL A 339 20.96 8.88 -1.44
N LYS A 340 21.77 8.88 -2.50
CA LYS A 340 21.46 9.53 -3.79
C LYS A 340 21.41 8.57 -4.97
N ASP A 341 22.15 7.48 -4.90
CA ASP A 341 22.23 6.48 -5.95
C ASP A 341 21.55 5.19 -5.50
N ALA A 342 21.07 4.40 -6.46
CA ALA A 342 20.59 3.05 -6.22
C ALA A 342 21.78 2.08 -6.04
N CYS A 343 21.64 1.08 -5.16
CA CYS A 343 22.63 0.00 -5.08
C CYS A 343 22.61 -0.88 -6.33
N ILE A 344 21.43 -1.12 -6.91
CA ILE A 344 21.31 -1.83 -8.18
C ILE A 344 21.11 -0.86 -9.35
N ASP A 345 22.00 -0.98 -10.33
CA ASP A 345 21.86 -0.44 -11.68
C ASP A 345 21.24 -1.55 -12.53
N VAL A 346 20.16 -1.25 -13.24
CA VAL A 346 19.63 -2.14 -14.27
C VAL A 346 20.12 -1.64 -15.62
N LYS A 347 20.98 -2.40 -16.29
CA LYS A 347 21.38 -2.11 -17.66
C LYS A 347 20.17 -2.34 -18.54
N PHE A 348 19.58 -1.29 -19.11
CA PHE A 348 18.36 -1.37 -19.91
C PHE A 348 18.61 -1.88 -21.34
N PRO A 349 18.09 -3.06 -21.77
CA PRO A 349 17.85 -3.33 -23.17
C PRO A 349 16.33 -3.25 -23.40
N MET A 350 15.89 -2.08 -23.84
CA MET A 350 14.63 -1.78 -24.54
C MET A 350 13.28 -1.72 -23.80
N PHE A 351 12.71 -0.51 -23.88
CA PHE A 351 11.30 -0.12 -23.73
C PHE A 351 10.29 -0.84 -24.65
N ASN A 352 10.70 -1.78 -25.52
CA ASN A 352 9.88 -2.21 -26.66
C ASN A 352 9.22 -3.58 -26.53
N ALA A 353 9.55 -4.39 -25.52
CA ALA A 353 9.02 -5.76 -25.38
C ALA A 353 7.48 -5.80 -25.33
N PHE A 354 6.87 -4.73 -24.81
CA PHE A 354 5.44 -4.59 -24.64
C PHE A 354 4.79 -3.50 -25.48
N ILE A 355 5.51 -2.82 -26.38
CA ILE A 355 4.96 -1.70 -27.16
C ILE A 355 3.72 -2.11 -27.99
N HIS A 356 3.60 -3.40 -28.31
CA HIS A 356 2.46 -3.98 -29.03
C HIS A 356 1.55 -4.86 -28.14
N SER A 357 1.75 -4.86 -26.82
CA SER A 357 0.92 -5.60 -25.87
C SER A 357 -0.17 -4.71 -25.25
N PRO A 358 -1.21 -5.28 -24.63
CA PRO A 358 -2.15 -4.53 -23.81
C PRO A 358 -1.48 -3.72 -22.68
N PHE A 359 -0.28 -4.13 -22.24
CA PHE A 359 0.48 -3.51 -21.14
C PHE A 359 1.43 -2.40 -21.62
N ALA A 360 1.41 -2.04 -22.91
CA ALA A 360 2.28 -1.02 -23.50
C ALA A 360 2.23 0.36 -22.81
N ARG A 361 1.22 0.62 -21.98
CA ARG A 361 0.99 1.90 -21.30
C ARG A 361 0.96 1.79 -19.77
N ASN A 362 1.47 0.69 -19.21
CA ASN A 362 1.61 0.52 -17.76
C ASN A 362 3.09 0.67 -17.37
N TYR A 363 3.44 1.78 -16.74
CA TYR A 363 4.83 2.13 -16.42
C TYR A 363 5.50 1.16 -15.48
N ILE A 364 4.75 0.71 -14.48
CA ILE A 364 5.22 -0.18 -13.44
C ILE A 364 5.64 -1.50 -14.09
N LEU A 365 4.84 -2.01 -15.01
CA LEU A 365 5.17 -3.23 -15.76
C LEU A 365 6.31 -3.00 -16.75
N GLN A 366 6.39 -1.83 -17.41
CA GLN A 366 7.52 -1.50 -18.29
C GLN A 366 8.84 -1.48 -17.52
N TYR A 367 8.89 -0.77 -16.39
CA TYR A 367 10.09 -0.61 -15.58
C TYR A 367 10.55 -1.93 -14.97
N ALA A 368 9.61 -2.69 -14.41
CA ALA A 368 9.90 -3.94 -13.73
C ALA A 368 10.38 -5.05 -14.70
N GLN A 369 10.03 -5.01 -15.99
CA GLN A 369 10.52 -5.97 -17.00
C GLN A 369 11.98 -5.85 -17.38
N VAL A 370 12.51 -4.63 -17.31
CA VAL A 370 13.89 -4.36 -17.68
C VAL A 370 14.84 -5.22 -16.84
N LEU A 371 14.45 -5.53 -15.60
CA LEU A 371 15.17 -6.38 -14.66
C LEU A 371 15.24 -7.86 -15.03
N GLN A 372 14.39 -8.39 -15.92
CA GLN A 372 14.41 -9.82 -16.30
C GLN A 372 14.75 -10.09 -17.77
N TYR A 373 14.96 -9.06 -18.60
CA TYR A 373 15.31 -9.28 -20.00
C TYR A 373 16.80 -9.65 -20.16
N ARG A 374 17.06 -10.91 -20.49
CA ARG A 374 18.35 -11.33 -21.03
C ARG A 374 18.35 -11.12 -22.54
N ASP A 375 18.89 -10.00 -22.98
CA ASP A 375 19.29 -9.79 -24.38
C ASP A 375 20.14 -10.98 -24.86
N GLN A 376 19.92 -11.44 -26.10
CA GLN A 376 20.71 -12.50 -26.72
C GLN A 376 22.20 -12.13 -26.87
N GLN A 377 22.53 -10.85 -26.74
CA GLN A 377 23.89 -10.32 -26.73
C GLN A 377 24.63 -10.51 -25.39
N PHE A 378 23.94 -10.84 -24.29
CA PHE A 378 24.61 -11.07 -23.00
C PHE A 378 25.36 -12.40 -22.96
N ALA A 379 26.62 -12.34 -22.52
CA ALA A 379 27.44 -13.54 -22.37
C ALA A 379 26.84 -14.52 -21.32
N PRO A 380 27.19 -15.81 -21.37
CA PRO A 380 26.86 -16.75 -20.29
C PRO A 380 27.35 -16.24 -18.92
N GLY A 381 26.43 -16.06 -17.97
CA GLY A 381 26.73 -15.58 -16.62
C GLY A 381 26.66 -14.06 -16.44
N GLU A 382 26.47 -13.29 -17.51
CA GLU A 382 26.29 -11.84 -17.43
C GLU A 382 24.84 -11.51 -17.00
N THR A 383 24.73 -10.65 -15.98
CA THR A 383 23.45 -10.10 -15.51
C THR A 383 23.17 -8.78 -16.22
N ASN A 384 21.89 -8.49 -16.44
CA ASN A 384 21.39 -7.20 -16.90
C ASN A 384 21.34 -6.15 -15.77
N TYR A 385 22.01 -6.40 -14.65
CA TYR A 385 22.13 -5.46 -13.55
C TYR A 385 23.53 -5.53 -12.93
N HIS A 386 23.98 -4.43 -12.36
CA HIS A 386 25.14 -4.35 -11.48
C HIS A 386 24.66 -4.11 -10.05
N MET A 387 25.14 -4.89 -9.09
CA MET A 387 24.88 -4.69 -7.66
C MET A 387 26.10 -4.03 -7.02
N CYS A 388 25.88 -3.02 -6.20
CA CYS A 388 26.92 -2.38 -5.40
C CYS A 388 27.62 -3.38 -4.46
N SER A 389 28.84 -3.06 -4.01
CA SER A 389 29.63 -3.94 -3.15
C SER A 389 29.09 -4.05 -1.73
N GLU A 390 28.57 -2.96 -1.18
CA GLU A 390 28.10 -2.85 0.21
C GLU A 390 26.64 -2.40 0.23
N PRO A 391 25.65 -3.30 0.04
CA PRO A 391 24.24 -2.92 -0.06
C PRO A 391 23.64 -2.36 1.23
N GLU A 392 24.27 -2.63 2.38
CA GLU A 392 23.84 -2.10 3.67
C GLU A 392 24.12 -0.60 3.84
N ASP A 393 25.07 -0.06 3.07
CA ASP A 393 25.44 1.36 3.11
C ASP A 393 24.49 2.26 2.31
N TYR A 394 23.56 1.65 1.57
CA TYR A 394 22.67 2.35 0.65
C TYR A 394 21.27 2.52 1.26
N LEU A 395 20.73 3.74 1.18
CA LEU A 395 19.33 4.02 1.51
C LEU A 395 18.39 3.39 0.47
N PHE A 396 18.77 3.40 -0.80
CA PHE A 396 17.95 2.94 -1.91
C PHE A 396 18.50 1.63 -2.50
N TRP A 397 17.63 0.63 -2.62
CA TRP A 397 17.97 -0.61 -3.29
C TRP A 397 18.01 -0.40 -4.80
N ASP A 398 16.90 0.04 -5.39
CA ASP A 398 16.79 0.40 -6.80
C ASP A 398 16.51 1.91 -6.96
N GLU A 399 16.15 2.39 -8.17
CA GLU A 399 15.95 3.83 -8.39
C GLU A 399 14.74 4.43 -7.64
N ILE A 400 13.87 3.61 -7.05
CA ILE A 400 12.63 4.00 -6.38
C ILE A 400 12.56 3.47 -4.95
N HIS A 401 12.87 2.19 -4.74
CA HIS A 401 12.56 1.46 -3.51
C HIS A 401 13.71 1.51 -2.49
N PRO A 402 13.38 1.63 -1.19
CA PRO A 402 14.38 1.61 -0.12
C PRO A 402 15.08 0.25 0.03
N SER A 403 16.29 0.26 0.61
CA SER A 403 16.96 -0.95 1.08
C SER A 403 16.26 -1.53 2.32
N THR A 404 16.59 -2.77 2.67
CA THR A 404 16.02 -3.41 3.86
C THR A 404 16.42 -2.71 5.14
N ARG A 405 17.60 -2.08 5.17
CA ARG A 405 18.05 -1.22 6.28
C ARG A 405 17.13 0.00 6.41
N ALA A 406 16.82 0.66 5.30
CA ALA A 406 15.87 1.77 5.28
C ALA A 406 14.46 1.35 5.71
N HIS A 407 14.00 0.18 5.27
CA HIS A 407 12.74 -0.40 5.75
C HIS A 407 12.74 -0.70 7.26
N ASN A 408 13.87 -1.14 7.83
CA ASN A 408 13.99 -1.38 9.27
C ASN A 408 13.91 -0.06 10.06
N TYR A 409 14.57 1.01 9.59
CA TYR A 409 14.43 2.34 10.20
C TYR A 409 13.01 2.89 10.06
N LEU A 410 12.35 2.71 8.92
CA LEU A 410 10.94 3.08 8.75
C LEU A 410 10.05 2.36 9.78
N ALA A 411 10.25 1.05 9.96
CA ALA A 411 9.52 0.26 10.95
C ALA A 411 9.76 0.77 12.39
N TYR A 412 11.01 1.11 12.72
CA TYR A 412 11.36 1.69 14.01
C TYR A 412 10.66 3.03 14.25
N GLN A 413 10.66 3.94 13.27
CA GLN A 413 9.99 5.23 13.38
C GLN A 413 8.47 5.09 13.49
N VAL A 414 7.87 4.18 12.71
CA VAL A 414 6.44 3.82 12.84
C VAL A 414 6.16 3.30 14.25
N CYS A 415 7.01 2.42 14.78
CA CYS A 415 6.85 1.88 16.12
C CYS A 415 6.89 2.98 17.18
N LEU A 416 7.84 3.92 17.11
CA LEU A 416 7.91 5.06 18.03
C LEU A 416 6.64 5.91 17.99
N ALA A 417 6.12 6.20 16.80
CA ALA A 417 4.86 6.92 16.65
C ALA A 417 3.67 6.15 17.25
N MET A 418 3.65 4.82 17.12
CA MET A 418 2.64 3.97 17.75
C MET A 418 2.76 3.95 19.28
N GLU A 419 3.97 3.91 19.83
CA GLU A 419 4.24 3.99 21.26
C GLU A 419 3.75 5.32 21.84
N GLU A 420 4.10 6.44 21.19
CA GLU A 420 3.66 7.79 21.58
C GLU A 420 2.13 7.93 21.52
N HIS A 421 1.50 7.29 20.53
CA HIS A 421 0.05 7.24 20.39
C HIS A 421 -0.65 6.33 21.42
N GLY A 422 0.11 5.52 22.18
CA GLY A 422 -0.39 4.70 23.28
C GLY A 422 -0.64 3.23 22.95
N TYR A 423 -0.08 2.72 21.85
CA TYR A 423 -0.07 1.28 21.56
C TYR A 423 1.01 0.55 22.38
N GLU A 424 0.71 -0.68 22.79
CA GLU A 424 1.69 -1.58 23.42
C GLU A 424 2.62 -2.15 22.36
N VAL A 425 3.87 -1.68 22.34
CA VAL A 425 4.88 -2.05 21.35
C VAL A 425 6.25 -2.21 22.02
N THR A 426 7.19 -2.86 21.33
CA THR A 426 8.59 -2.96 21.77
C THR A 426 9.51 -2.55 20.62
N CYS A 427 9.78 -1.24 20.53
CA CYS A 427 10.54 -0.67 19.42
C CYS A 427 12.01 -1.04 19.50
N LYS A 428 12.53 -1.63 18.41
CA LYS A 428 13.94 -2.02 18.30
C LYS A 428 14.63 -1.14 17.26
N MET A 429 15.61 -0.35 17.69
CA MET A 429 16.45 0.41 16.77
C MET A 429 17.27 -0.55 15.88
N PRO A 430 17.41 -0.27 14.57
CA PRO A 430 18.27 -1.07 13.69
C PRO A 430 19.73 -1.08 14.19
N GLU A 431 20.39 -2.22 14.10
CA GLU A 431 21.79 -2.35 14.52
C GLU A 431 22.70 -1.55 13.58
N SER A 432 23.61 -0.75 14.15
CA SER A 432 24.69 -0.11 13.40
C SER A 432 25.66 -1.19 12.91
N VAL A 433 26.00 -1.20 11.62
CA VAL A 433 27.11 -2.04 11.15
C VAL A 433 28.38 -1.45 11.77
N GLY A 434 29.01 -2.21 12.68
CA GLY A 434 30.22 -1.80 13.38
C GLY A 434 31.48 -2.03 12.59
#